data_AF-A0A964KEC3-F1
#
_entry.id   AF-A0A964KEC3-F1
#
_cell.length_a   1.000
_cell.length_b   1.000
_cell.length_c   1.000
_cell.angle_alpha   90.00
_cell.angle_beta   90.00
_cell.angle_gamma   90.00
#
_symmetry.space_group_name_H-M   'P 1'
#
loop_
_entity.id
_entity.type
_entity.pdbx_description
1 polymer ?
#
loop_
_entity_poly.entity_id
_entity_poly.type
_entity_poly.pdbx_seq_one_letter_code
_entity_poly.pdbx_strand_id
1 'polypeptide(L)'
;MSDVAIAKAIDVGKNTVARLRRRYVEAGLEAALHRLPSRRVYQRKLDGAGEAQLIAVVCSAPPTGQGTWTMQLLADRLVVLQIVDAISDETVRRTLKKQPQTVAEAGMVPADGTQRRVCGPYGGRAGGLPTALRPSVTPGLPGRTQHPTAAPHPATCAARTWSPRPQGLRVPYE
;
A
#
# COMPACT_ATOMS: atom_id res chain seq x y z
N MET A 1 -36.89 -23.23 -3.73
CA MET A 1 -36.32 -22.19 -4.62
C MET A 1 -35.08 -22.77 -5.30
N SER A 2 -34.95 -22.70 -6.62
CA SER A 2 -33.82 -23.28 -7.34
C SER A 2 -32.60 -22.34 -7.36
N ASP A 3 -31.38 -22.88 -7.50
CA ASP A 3 -30.15 -22.09 -7.60
C ASP A 3 -30.21 -21.06 -8.75
N VAL A 4 -30.93 -21.38 -9.83
CA VAL A 4 -31.17 -20.48 -10.97
C VAL A 4 -32.09 -19.31 -10.59
N ALA A 5 -33.13 -19.57 -9.80
CA ALA A 5 -34.03 -18.50 -9.33
C ALA A 5 -33.31 -17.55 -8.37
N ILE A 6 -32.47 -18.08 -7.48
CA ILE A 6 -31.63 -17.29 -6.57
C ILE A 6 -30.65 -16.43 -7.37
N ALA A 7 -29.91 -17.04 -8.29
CA ALA A 7 -28.93 -16.37 -9.15
C ALA A 7 -29.54 -15.17 -9.91
N LYS A 8 -30.76 -15.33 -10.45
CA LYS A 8 -31.49 -14.25 -11.12
C LYS A 8 -31.93 -13.15 -10.16
N ALA A 9 -32.38 -13.49 -8.95
CA ALA A 9 -32.88 -12.52 -7.98
C ALA A 9 -31.77 -11.61 -7.42
N ILE A 10 -30.54 -12.11 -7.30
CA ILE A 10 -29.40 -11.38 -6.72
C ILE A 10 -28.33 -10.98 -7.75
N ASP A 11 -28.61 -11.18 -9.04
CA ASP A 11 -27.71 -10.90 -10.18
C ASP A 11 -26.29 -11.47 -10.01
N VAL A 12 -26.20 -12.77 -9.74
CA VAL A 12 -24.92 -13.49 -9.69
C VAL A 12 -24.94 -14.73 -10.58
N GLY A 13 -23.76 -15.20 -10.97
CA GLY A 13 -23.65 -16.46 -11.70
C GLY A 13 -24.13 -17.66 -10.87
N LYS A 14 -24.81 -18.62 -11.51
CA LYS A 14 -25.29 -19.88 -10.89
C LYS A 14 -24.20 -20.62 -10.10
N ASN A 15 -22.96 -20.58 -10.58
CA ASN A 15 -21.81 -21.22 -9.94
C ASN A 15 -21.46 -20.57 -8.59
N THR A 16 -21.72 -19.28 -8.41
CA THR A 16 -21.50 -18.56 -7.14
C THR A 16 -22.49 -19.07 -6.08
N VAL A 17 -23.77 -19.19 -6.43
CA VAL A 17 -24.80 -19.75 -5.54
C VAL A 17 -24.46 -21.19 -5.15
N ALA A 18 -24.07 -22.03 -6.12
CA ALA A 18 -23.67 -23.41 -5.85
C ALA A 18 -22.44 -23.50 -4.92
N ARG A 19 -21.42 -22.65 -5.13
CA ARG A 19 -20.23 -22.59 -4.26
C ARG A 19 -20.55 -22.10 -2.86
N LEU A 20 -21.42 -21.10 -2.72
CA LEU A 20 -21.87 -20.58 -1.42
C LEU A 20 -22.67 -21.63 -0.66
N ARG A 21 -23.62 -22.30 -1.33
CA ARG A 21 -24.41 -23.40 -0.74
C ARG A 21 -23.49 -24.53 -0.26
N ARG A 22 -22.55 -24.96 -1.10
CA ARG A 22 -21.56 -25.98 -0.72
C ARG A 22 -20.74 -25.54 0.49
N ARG A 23 -20.21 -24.31 0.48
CA ARG A 23 -19.40 -23.81 1.60
C ARG A 23 -20.21 -23.68 2.89
N TYR A 24 -21.47 -23.28 2.81
CA TYR A 24 -22.38 -23.21 3.96
C TYR A 24 -22.58 -24.58 4.60
N VAL A 25 -22.80 -25.63 3.79
CA VAL A 25 -22.97 -27.00 4.27
C VAL A 25 -21.66 -27.56 4.85
N GLU A 26 -20.52 -27.31 4.20
CA GLU A 26 -19.23 -27.89 4.61
C GLU A 26 -18.58 -27.17 5.81
N ALA A 27 -18.74 -25.85 5.92
CA ALA A 27 -17.96 -25.02 6.86
C ALA A 27 -18.81 -24.01 7.66
N GLY A 28 -20.13 -24.03 7.50
CA GLY A 28 -21.06 -23.18 8.24
C GLY A 28 -21.21 -21.75 7.69
N LEU A 29 -22.02 -20.96 8.40
CA LEU A 29 -22.41 -19.61 8.00
C LEU A 29 -21.23 -18.64 7.91
N GLU A 30 -20.38 -18.60 8.94
CA GLU A 30 -19.24 -17.68 9.01
C GLU A 30 -18.29 -17.86 7.83
N ALA A 31 -17.99 -19.11 7.48
CA ALA A 31 -17.14 -19.41 6.33
C ALA A 31 -17.80 -19.03 4.99
N ALA A 32 -19.13 -19.20 4.88
CA ALA A 32 -19.89 -18.83 3.69
C ALA A 32 -19.94 -17.31 3.46
N LEU A 33 -20.08 -16.52 4.53
CA LEU A 33 -20.16 -15.07 4.46
C LEU A 33 -18.79 -14.42 4.27
N HIS A 34 -17.76 -14.93 4.93
CA HIS A 34 -16.44 -14.32 4.91
C HIS A 34 -15.53 -14.85 3.80
N ARG A 35 -14.63 -13.98 3.36
CA ARG A 35 -13.58 -14.37 2.40
C ARG A 35 -12.69 -15.41 3.06
N LEU A 36 -12.47 -16.52 2.35
CA LEU A 36 -11.55 -17.55 2.83
C LEU A 36 -10.14 -16.96 2.93
N PRO A 37 -9.42 -17.15 4.06
CA PRO A 37 -8.06 -16.67 4.18
C PRO A 37 -7.19 -17.24 3.07
N SER A 38 -6.24 -16.43 2.61
CA SER A 38 -5.26 -16.88 1.62
C SER A 38 -4.45 -18.04 2.21
N ARG A 39 -4.40 -19.17 1.52
CA ARG A 39 -3.53 -20.31 1.89
C ARG A 39 -2.04 -20.03 1.66
N ARG A 40 -1.71 -18.92 0.98
CA ARG A 40 -0.32 -18.58 0.68
C ARG A 40 0.39 -18.11 1.94
N VAL A 41 1.38 -18.88 2.37
CA VAL A 41 2.35 -18.49 3.39
C VAL A 41 3.56 -17.90 2.68
N TYR A 42 3.84 -16.63 2.94
CA TYR A 42 5.07 -15.98 2.47
C TYR A 42 6.09 -15.99 3.60
N GLN A 43 7.24 -16.60 3.37
CA GLN A 43 8.35 -16.55 4.31
C GLN A 43 8.93 -15.12 4.32
N ARG A 44 9.02 -14.53 5.51
CA ARG A 44 9.66 -13.22 5.67
C ARG A 44 11.16 -13.43 5.67
N LYS A 45 11.87 -12.60 4.90
CA LYS A 45 13.34 -12.60 4.89
C LYS A 45 13.96 -12.00 6.15
N LEU A 46 13.20 -11.15 6.84
CA LEU A 46 13.62 -10.50 8.07
C LEU A 46 12.69 -11.01 9.18
N ASP A 47 13.30 -11.62 10.18
CA ASP A 47 12.66 -12.08 11.40
C ASP A 47 12.57 -10.94 12.43
N GLY A 48 11.92 -11.19 13.57
CA GLY A 48 11.77 -10.15 14.60
C GLY A 48 13.11 -9.66 15.17
N ALA A 49 14.10 -10.55 15.31
CA ALA A 49 15.43 -10.18 15.78
C ALA A 49 16.18 -9.35 14.73
N GLY A 50 16.11 -9.72 13.46
CA GLY A 50 16.67 -8.96 12.35
C GLY A 50 16.01 -7.59 12.17
N GLU A 51 14.70 -7.46 12.40
CA GLU A 51 14.01 -6.17 12.44
C GLU A 51 14.56 -5.27 13.55
N ALA A 52 14.78 -5.80 14.76
CA ALA A 52 15.35 -5.05 15.88
C ALA A 52 16.79 -4.59 15.60
N GLN A 53 17.61 -5.47 15.01
CA GLN A 53 18.98 -5.13 14.62
C GLN A 53 19.03 -4.08 13.51
N LEU A 54 18.14 -4.16 12.53
CA LEU A 54 17.99 -3.12 11.51
C LEU A 54 17.69 -1.75 12.15
N ILE A 55 16.78 -1.69 13.13
CA ILE A 55 16.47 -0.46 13.84
C ILE A 55 17.71 0.06 14.59
N ALA A 56 18.44 -0.80 15.28
CA ALA A 56 19.67 -0.43 15.98
C ALA A 56 20.72 0.17 15.02
N VAL A 57 20.89 -0.41 13.82
CA VAL A 57 21.79 0.14 12.79
C VAL A 57 21.32 1.50 12.31
N VAL A 58 20.03 1.68 12.01
CA VAL A 58 19.48 2.96 11.56
C VAL A 58 19.67 4.07 12.59
N CYS A 59 19.58 3.75 13.89
CA CYS A 59 19.80 4.70 14.98
C CYS A 59 21.28 4.98 15.25
N SER A 60 22.20 4.22 14.65
CA SER A 60 23.65 4.42 14.80
C SER A 60 24.21 5.44 13.80
N ALA A 61 25.45 5.89 14.02
CA ALA A 61 26.10 6.82 13.10
C ALA A 61 26.38 6.14 11.73
N PRO A 62 26.12 6.83 10.61
CA PRO A 62 26.44 6.30 9.29
C PRO A 62 27.95 6.14 9.10
N PRO A 63 28.39 5.22 8.23
CA PRO A 63 29.81 4.98 7.98
C PRO A 63 30.50 6.21 7.36
N THR A 64 31.81 6.28 7.54
CA THR A 64 32.64 7.41 7.10
C THR A 64 32.45 7.72 5.62
N GLY A 65 32.24 9.01 5.32
CA GLY A 65 32.00 9.48 3.95
C GLY A 65 30.53 9.51 3.52
N GLN A 66 29.58 9.08 4.37
CA GLN A 66 28.15 9.22 4.10
C GLN A 66 27.46 10.04 5.19
N GLY A 67 26.64 11.02 4.77
CA GLY A 67 25.90 11.89 5.70
C GLY A 67 24.65 11.23 6.30
N THR A 68 24.11 10.20 5.67
CA THR A 68 22.87 9.51 6.09
C THR A 68 22.89 8.04 5.69
N TRP A 69 22.05 7.24 6.35
CA TRP A 69 21.78 5.86 5.93
C TRP A 69 20.92 5.83 4.67
N THR A 70 21.45 5.28 3.58
CA THR A 70 20.65 4.91 2.41
C THR A 70 20.09 3.49 2.58
N MET A 71 18.97 3.18 1.91
CA MET A 71 18.35 1.85 2.00
C MET A 71 19.27 0.73 1.48
N GLN A 72 20.07 1.03 0.45
CA GLN A 72 21.08 0.12 -0.07
C GLN A 72 22.19 -0.12 0.96
N LEU A 73 22.71 0.95 1.57
CA LEU A 73 23.75 0.84 2.60
C LEU A 73 23.27 0.02 3.82
N LEU A 74 22.01 0.18 4.21
CA LEU A 74 21.40 -0.62 5.26
C LEU A 74 21.29 -2.09 4.85
N ALA A 75 20.86 -2.37 3.62
CA ALA A 75 20.78 -3.73 3.10
C ALA A 75 22.16 -4.42 3.09
N ASP A 76 23.18 -3.72 2.59
CA ASP A 76 24.55 -4.22 2.56
C ASP A 76 25.08 -4.45 3.99
N ARG A 77 24.81 -3.52 4.91
CA ARG A 77 25.22 -3.64 6.31
C ARG A 77 24.58 -4.83 7.00
N LEU A 78 23.31 -5.13 6.72
CA LEU A 78 22.62 -6.31 7.27
C LEU A 78 23.24 -7.63 6.78
N VAL A 79 23.71 -7.68 5.53
CA VAL A 79 24.41 -8.84 4.98
C VAL A 79 25.79 -8.99 5.63
N VAL A 80 26.53 -7.89 5.80
CA VAL A 80 27.85 -7.90 6.47
C VAL A 80 27.75 -8.38 7.92
N LEU A 81 26.67 -8.03 8.63
CA LEU A 81 26.41 -8.50 9.99
C LEU A 81 25.86 -9.94 10.06
N GLN A 82 25.74 -10.63 8.91
CA GLN A 82 25.24 -12.00 8.78
C GLN A 82 23.84 -12.21 9.37
N ILE A 83 23.01 -11.16 9.38
CA ILE A 83 21.62 -11.23 9.85
C ILE A 83 20.75 -11.92 8.79
N VAL A 84 21.07 -11.69 7.51
CA VAL A 84 20.35 -12.23 6.35
C VAL A 84 21.34 -12.50 5.21
N ASP A 85 21.14 -13.59 4.46
CA ASP A 85 22.02 -13.95 3.34
C ASP A 85 21.92 -12.96 2.17
N ALA A 86 20.69 -12.51 1.88
CA ALA A 86 20.43 -11.55 0.81
C ALA A 86 19.10 -10.82 1.01
N ILE A 87 19.15 -9.49 1.07
CA ILE A 87 17.98 -8.63 1.24
C ILE A 87 17.94 -7.53 0.18
N SER A 88 16.74 -7.20 -0.29
CA SER A 88 16.54 -6.03 -1.15
C SER A 88 16.28 -4.80 -0.29
N ASP A 89 16.81 -3.68 -0.73
CA ASP A 89 16.52 -2.32 -0.26
C ASP A 89 15.01 -2.04 -0.07
N GLU A 90 14.15 -2.56 -0.94
CA GLU A 90 12.69 -2.41 -0.82
C GLU A 90 12.13 -3.18 0.39
N THR A 91 12.77 -4.28 0.78
CA THR A 91 12.40 -5.01 2.01
C THR A 91 12.73 -4.17 3.23
N VAL A 92 13.93 -3.58 3.28
CA VAL A 92 14.36 -2.66 4.34
C VAL A 92 13.39 -1.47 4.44
N ARG A 93 13.08 -0.81 3.32
CA ARG A 93 12.12 0.31 3.30
C ARG A 93 10.73 -0.09 3.80
N ARG A 94 10.21 -1.25 3.37
CA ARG A 94 8.89 -1.74 3.81
C ARG A 94 8.87 -2.08 5.30
N THR A 95 9.95 -2.64 5.82
CA THR A 95 10.10 -2.90 7.26
C THR A 95 10.09 -1.60 8.04
N LEU A 96 10.93 -0.63 7.65
CA LEU A 96 11.02 0.66 8.33
C LEU A 96 9.72 1.48 8.21
N LYS A 97 9.02 1.42 7.07
CA LYS A 97 7.72 2.09 6.89
C LYS A 97 6.64 1.52 7.80
N LYS A 98 6.68 0.22 8.08
CA LYS A 98 5.68 -0.44 8.92
C LYS A 98 5.84 -0.10 10.40
N GLN A 99 7.03 0.30 10.82
CA GLN A 99 7.25 0.76 12.19
C GLN A 99 6.54 2.12 12.35
N PRO A 100 5.45 2.22 13.13
CA PRO A 100 4.96 3.52 13.53
C PRO A 100 6.06 4.17 14.35
N GLN A 101 6.30 5.44 14.07
CA GLN A 101 7.36 6.23 14.70
C GLN A 101 7.22 6.10 16.22
N THR A 102 8.34 5.79 16.89
CA THR A 102 8.63 5.98 18.33
C THR A 102 7.42 6.12 19.26
N VAL A 103 7.34 5.25 20.27
CA VAL A 103 6.63 5.53 21.53
C VAL A 103 6.86 6.99 21.93
N ALA A 104 5.90 7.86 21.62
CA ALA A 104 5.89 9.22 22.13
C ALA A 104 5.69 9.07 23.63
N GLU A 105 6.59 9.66 24.42
CA GLU A 105 6.40 9.82 25.86
C GLU A 105 4.97 10.28 26.14
N ALA A 106 4.39 9.70 27.20
CA ALA A 106 3.07 10.00 27.70
C ALA A 106 2.99 11.47 28.15
N GLY A 107 2.74 12.39 27.21
CA GLY A 107 2.69 13.82 27.51
C GLY A 107 2.13 14.73 26.42
N MET A 108 1.67 14.19 25.28
CA MET A 108 1.07 15.01 24.22
C MET A 108 -0.40 14.65 24.06
N VAL A 109 -1.28 15.52 24.59
CA VAL A 109 -2.72 15.45 24.35
C VAL A 109 -2.96 15.69 22.85
N PRO A 110 -3.59 14.77 22.10
CA PRO A 110 -3.96 15.03 20.72
C PRO A 110 -4.99 16.16 20.70
N ALA A 111 -4.77 17.16 19.83
CA ALA A 111 -5.71 18.23 19.59
C ALA A 111 -7.08 17.65 19.19
N ASP A 112 -8.09 17.99 19.98
CA ASP A 112 -9.47 17.64 19.72
C ASP A 112 -9.95 18.29 18.40
N GLY A 113 -10.77 17.57 17.65
CA GLY A 113 -11.57 18.17 16.59
C GLY A 113 -10.92 18.37 15.23
N THR A 114 -10.49 17.31 14.55
CA THR A 114 -10.76 17.20 13.10
C THR A 114 -11.21 15.78 12.77
N GLN A 115 -12.47 15.64 12.37
CA GLN A 115 -13.06 14.38 11.96
C GLN A 115 -12.17 13.67 10.94
N ARG A 116 -11.56 12.55 11.35
CA ARG A 116 -10.97 11.59 10.42
C ARG A 116 -12.08 11.12 9.49
N ARG A 117 -12.08 11.59 8.24
CA ARG A 117 -12.96 11.03 7.21
C ARG A 117 -12.63 9.55 7.07
N VAL A 118 -13.59 8.70 7.40
CA VAL A 118 -13.50 7.27 7.11
C VAL A 118 -13.63 7.11 5.60
N CYS A 119 -12.56 6.66 4.95
CA CYS A 119 -12.63 6.24 3.55
C CYS A 119 -13.43 4.93 3.50
N GLY A 120 -14.63 4.96 2.92
CA GLY A 120 -15.38 3.75 2.60
C GLY A 120 -14.60 2.86 1.61
N PRO A 121 -14.90 1.55 1.55
CA PRO A 121 -14.09 0.55 0.85
C PRO A 121 -13.96 0.75 -0.67
N TYR A 122 -14.76 1.63 -1.28
CA TYR A 122 -14.74 1.90 -2.72
C TYR A 122 -14.25 3.30 -3.09
N GLY A 123 -13.61 4.06 -2.20
CA GLY A 123 -12.82 5.26 -2.56
C GLY A 123 -13.53 6.32 -3.42
N GLY A 124 -14.87 6.31 -3.49
CA GLY A 124 -15.65 7.18 -4.35
C GLY A 124 -15.74 8.57 -3.74
N ARG A 125 -15.44 9.60 -4.53
CA ARG A 125 -15.84 10.98 -4.17
C ARG A 125 -17.36 11.02 -4.13
N ALA A 126 -17.95 11.50 -3.03
CA ALA A 126 -19.33 11.92 -3.06
C ALA A 126 -19.48 12.96 -4.18
N GLY A 127 -20.34 12.69 -5.16
CA GLY A 127 -20.68 13.66 -6.19
C GLY A 127 -21.11 14.98 -5.55
N GLY A 128 -20.78 16.10 -6.18
CA GLY A 128 -21.14 17.42 -5.65
C GLY A 128 -22.66 17.50 -5.41
N LEU A 129 -23.05 18.16 -4.32
CA LEU A 129 -24.46 18.51 -4.08
C LEU A 129 -25.00 19.29 -5.30
N PRO A 130 -26.24 19.04 -5.74
CA PRO A 130 -26.87 19.83 -6.79
C PRO A 130 -26.91 21.31 -6.40
N THR A 131 -26.69 22.19 -7.39
CA THR A 131 -26.47 23.64 -7.27
C THR A 131 -27.48 24.39 -6.38
N ALA A 132 -28.69 23.86 -6.22
CA ALA A 132 -29.77 24.48 -5.44
C ALA A 132 -29.49 24.66 -3.94
N LEU A 133 -28.48 23.97 -3.38
CA LEU A 133 -28.15 24.04 -1.94
C LEU A 133 -26.81 24.74 -1.65
N ARG A 134 -26.25 25.51 -2.59
CA ARG A 134 -25.06 26.32 -2.31
C ARG A 134 -25.46 27.65 -1.64
N PRO A 135 -25.02 27.95 -0.41
CA PRO A 135 -25.10 29.31 0.13
C PRO A 135 -24.19 30.26 -0.68
N SER A 136 -24.62 31.50 -0.85
CA SER A 136 -23.87 32.55 -1.55
C SER A 136 -22.56 32.85 -0.84
N VAL A 137 -21.45 32.81 -1.58
CA VAL A 137 -20.14 33.26 -1.09
C VAL A 137 -20.14 34.79 -1.05
N THR A 138 -19.95 35.35 0.15
CA THR A 138 -19.55 36.75 0.32
C THR A 138 -18.09 36.89 -0.12
N PRO A 139 -17.72 37.83 -1.01
CA PRO A 139 -16.34 38.00 -1.43
C PRO A 139 -15.57 38.78 -0.36
N GLY A 140 -14.52 38.18 0.20
CA GLY A 140 -13.63 38.89 1.12
C GLY A 140 -12.41 38.08 1.53
N LEU A 141 -11.31 38.21 0.76
CA LEU A 141 -10.00 38.72 1.19
C LEU A 141 -8.93 38.38 0.13
N PRO A 142 -8.00 39.30 -0.17
CA PRO A 142 -7.06 39.19 -1.28
C PRO A 142 -6.03 38.08 -1.05
N GLY A 143 -5.90 37.21 -2.06
CA GLY A 143 -4.94 36.11 -2.08
C GLY A 143 -3.50 36.59 -2.10
N ARG A 144 -2.65 35.80 -1.43
CA ARG A 144 -1.18 35.87 -1.44
C ARG A 144 -0.68 35.99 -2.88
N THR A 145 -0.02 37.10 -3.20
CA THR A 145 0.64 37.33 -4.49
C THR A 145 1.66 36.22 -4.74
N GLN A 146 1.43 35.41 -5.79
CA GLN A 146 2.45 34.53 -6.33
C GLN A 146 3.34 35.39 -7.23
N HIS A 147 4.61 35.57 -6.84
CA HIS A 147 5.61 36.05 -7.80
C HIS A 147 5.82 34.97 -8.87
N PRO A 148 5.91 35.33 -10.16
CA PRO A 148 6.18 34.37 -11.22
C PRO A 148 7.58 33.76 -11.02
N THR A 149 7.62 32.45 -10.81
CA THR A 149 8.88 31.69 -10.91
C THR A 149 9.20 31.53 -12.40
N ALA A 150 10.45 31.83 -12.76
CA ALA A 150 10.97 31.76 -14.12
C ALA A 150 10.68 30.41 -14.79
N ALA A 151 10.44 30.46 -16.10
CA ALA A 151 10.14 29.30 -16.93
C ALA A 151 11.24 28.22 -16.83
N PRO A 152 10.88 26.92 -16.77
CA PRO A 152 11.86 25.85 -16.88
C PRO A 152 12.44 25.77 -18.30
N HIS A 153 13.76 25.57 -18.37
CA HIS A 153 14.50 25.26 -19.59
C HIS A 153 13.91 24.06 -20.35
N PRO A 154 13.96 24.02 -21.69
CA PRO A 154 13.53 22.86 -22.46
C PRO A 154 14.44 21.66 -22.16
N ALA A 155 13.86 20.61 -21.58
CA ALA A 155 14.52 19.33 -21.42
C ALA A 155 14.63 18.64 -22.78
N THR A 156 15.85 18.46 -23.27
CA THR A 156 16.15 17.60 -24.41
C THR A 156 15.92 16.15 -24.00
N CYS A 157 14.79 15.57 -24.40
CA CYS A 157 14.51 14.14 -24.26
C CYS A 157 15.46 13.33 -25.16
N ALA A 158 16.54 12.80 -24.60
CA ALA A 158 17.26 11.69 -25.22
C ALA A 158 16.38 10.44 -25.18
N ALA A 159 15.98 9.95 -26.35
CA ALA A 159 15.18 8.76 -26.53
C ALA A 159 15.92 7.53 -25.98
N ARG A 160 15.49 7.04 -24.80
CA ARG A 160 15.86 5.72 -24.30
C ARG A 160 14.99 4.70 -25.06
N THR A 161 15.57 4.09 -26.09
CA THR A 161 14.94 2.99 -26.83
C THR A 161 14.81 1.77 -25.92
N TRP A 162 13.57 1.34 -25.70
CA TRP A 162 13.26 0.08 -25.05
C TRP A 162 13.53 -1.05 -26.04
N SER A 163 14.49 -1.93 -25.74
CA SER A 163 14.63 -3.19 -26.48
C SER A 163 13.73 -4.26 -25.85
N PRO A 164 12.82 -4.89 -26.60
CA PRO A 164 11.98 -5.97 -26.08
C PRO A 164 12.82 -7.23 -25.80
N ARG A 165 12.55 -7.89 -24.66
CA ARG A 165 13.13 -9.20 -24.32
C ARG A 165 12.71 -10.25 -25.36
N PRO A 166 13.62 -11.13 -25.82
CA PRO A 166 13.24 -12.24 -26.69
C PRO A 166 12.32 -13.20 -25.95
N GLN A 167 11.19 -13.53 -26.58
CA GLN A 167 10.23 -14.50 -26.08
C GLN A 167 10.82 -15.90 -26.28
N GLY A 168 11.20 -16.56 -25.18
CA GLY A 168 11.56 -17.97 -25.19
C GLY A 168 10.33 -18.82 -25.56
N LEU A 169 10.52 -19.69 -26.55
CA LEU A 169 9.54 -20.65 -27.06
C LEU A 169 8.90 -21.45 -25.91
N ARG A 170 7.55 -21.44 -25.86
CA ARG A 170 6.77 -22.37 -25.03
C ARG A 170 6.86 -23.76 -25.65
N VAL A 171 7.39 -24.71 -24.88
CA VAL A 171 7.29 -26.14 -25.17
C VAL A 171 5.86 -26.59 -24.80
N PRO A 172 5.10 -27.23 -25.70
CA PRO A 172 3.80 -27.79 -25.35
C PRO A 172 3.98 -29.06 -24.50
N TYR A 173 3.10 -29.23 -23.52
CA TYR A 173 2.92 -30.48 -22.78
C TYR A 173 1.93 -31.34 -23.58
N GLU A 174 2.27 -32.61 -23.81
CA GLU A 174 1.34 -33.63 -24.35
C GLU A 174 0.24 -33.99 -23.34
#